data_AF-A0AB72XK56-F1
#
_entry.id   AF-A0AB72XK56-F1
#
_cell.length_a   1.000
_cell.length_b   1.000
_cell.length_c   1.000
_cell.angle_alpha   90.00
_cell.angle_beta   90.00
_cell.angle_gamma   90.00
#
_symmetry.space_group_name_H-M   'P 1'
#
loop_
_entity.id
_entity.type
_entity.pdbx_description
1 polymer ?
#
loop_
_entity_poly.entity_id
_entity_poly.type
_entity_poly.pdbx_seq_one_letter_code
_entity_poly.pdbx_strand_id
1 'polypeptide(L)'
;MPDEPTPPEATTPNSESDPRYDSAGVPTFESVREKIETRYGTALGATELDAESPQGRRLEDQYAQRQRAAAERLAQIRESMHTDE
;
A
#
# COMPACT_ATOMS: atom_id res chain seq x y z
N MET A 1 20.10 50.81 29.35
CA MET A 1 19.67 50.28 28.03
C MET A 1 19.01 48.94 28.30
N PRO A 2 17.86 48.61 27.68
CA PRO A 2 17.31 47.27 27.81
C PRO A 2 18.20 46.29 27.02
N ASP A 3 18.66 45.23 27.67
CA ASP A 3 19.36 44.13 27.02
C ASP A 3 18.40 43.40 26.08
N GLU A 4 18.88 43.18 24.85
CA GLU A 4 18.17 42.55 23.74
C GLU A 4 17.92 41.06 24.03
N PRO A 5 16.74 40.49 23.71
CA PRO A 5 16.48 39.09 23.96
C PRO A 5 17.31 38.22 23.00
N THR A 6 18.24 37.44 23.55
CA THR A 6 18.98 36.40 22.83
C THR A 6 17.98 35.47 22.11
N PRO A 7 18.14 35.21 20.80
CA PRO A 7 17.30 34.24 20.11
C PRO A 7 17.42 32.88 20.79
N PRO A 8 16.34 32.08 20.88
CA PRO A 8 16.46 30.72 21.41
C PRO A 8 17.44 29.98 20.52
N GLU A 9 18.53 29.53 21.14
CA GLU A 9 19.52 28.64 20.58
C GLU A 9 18.75 27.50 19.91
N ALA A 10 18.76 27.49 18.57
CA ALA A 10 18.22 26.39 17.81
C ALA A 10 19.03 25.18 18.25
N THR A 11 18.44 24.34 19.10
CA THR A 11 18.92 22.99 19.38
C THR A 11 18.96 22.28 18.05
N THR A 12 20.07 22.45 17.35
CA THR A 12 20.48 21.61 16.24
C THR A 12 20.67 20.26 16.91
N PRO A 13 19.80 19.26 16.66
CA PRO A 13 20.04 17.96 17.24
C PRO A 13 21.43 17.56 16.76
N ASN A 14 22.34 17.37 17.71
CA ASN A 14 23.66 16.82 17.49
C ASN A 14 23.55 15.74 16.41
N SER A 15 24.31 15.90 15.33
CA SER A 15 24.51 14.89 14.29
C SER A 15 25.32 13.72 14.86
N GLU A 16 24.82 13.10 15.92
CA GLU A 16 25.25 11.78 16.36
C GLU A 16 24.62 10.78 15.38
N SER A 17 25.25 10.72 14.20
CA SER A 17 25.24 9.64 13.22
C SER A 17 24.04 8.69 13.31
N ASP A 18 22.94 9.01 12.61
CA ASP A 18 21.94 8.00 12.27
C ASP A 18 22.68 6.91 11.46
N PRO A 19 22.80 5.66 11.97
CA PRO A 19 23.59 4.61 11.32
C PRO A 19 23.06 4.24 9.92
N ARG A 20 21.90 4.76 9.55
CA ARG A 20 21.32 4.62 8.21
C ARG A 20 21.99 5.50 7.14
N TYR A 21 22.73 6.54 7.54
CA TYR A 21 23.41 7.48 6.65
C TYR A 21 24.88 7.64 7.06
N ASP A 22 25.77 7.85 6.09
CA ASP A 22 27.17 8.17 6.34
C ASP A 22 27.35 9.65 6.75
N SER A 23 28.59 10.05 7.03
CA SER A 23 28.91 11.42 7.43
C SER A 23 28.66 12.47 6.33
N ALA A 24 28.52 12.05 5.07
CA ALA A 24 28.14 12.91 3.95
C ALA A 24 26.62 12.92 3.71
N GLY A 25 25.84 12.19 4.52
CA GLY A 25 24.39 12.06 4.40
C GLY A 25 23.93 11.07 3.33
N VAL A 26 24.82 10.22 2.80
CA VAL A 26 24.48 9.18 1.82
C VAL A 26 23.98 7.93 2.57
N PRO A 27 22.87 7.30 2.14
CA PRO A 27 22.41 6.06 2.74
C PRO A 27 23.47 4.96 2.73
N THR A 28 23.66 4.28 3.85
CA THR A 28 24.56 3.12 3.93
C THR A 28 23.96 1.94 3.17
N PHE A 29 24.82 1.02 2.71
CA PHE A 29 24.36 -0.16 1.99
C PHE A 29 23.42 -1.04 2.83
N GLU A 30 23.72 -1.22 4.12
CA GLU A 30 22.87 -1.99 5.04
C GLU A 30 21.49 -1.35 5.21
N SER A 31 21.40 -0.02 5.30
CA SER A 31 20.10 0.67 5.44
C SER A 31 19.23 0.54 4.19
N VAL A 32 19.85 0.56 3.00
CA VAL A 32 19.15 0.31 1.74
C VAL A 32 18.70 -1.15 1.65
N ARG A 33 19.55 -2.11 2.02
CA ARG A 33 19.21 -3.55 2.05
C ARG A 33 18.02 -3.81 2.97
N GLU A 34 18.11 -3.39 4.23
CA GLU A 34 17.05 -3.59 5.23
C GLU A 34 15.71 -2.99 4.75
N LYS A 35 15.76 -1.79 4.14
CA LYS A 35 14.58 -1.13 3.58
C LYS A 35 13.97 -1.91 2.42
N ILE A 36 14.78 -2.51 1.55
CA ILE A 36 14.32 -3.35 0.44
C ILE A 36 13.70 -4.63 0.98
N GLU A 37 14.37 -5.33 1.89
CA GLU A 37 13.89 -6.58 2.49
C GLU A 37 12.57 -6.37 3.23
N THR A 38 12.49 -5.29 4.03
CA THR A 38 11.25 -4.90 4.72
C THR A 38 10.11 -4.66 3.73
N ARG A 39 10.34 -3.85 2.69
CA ARG A 39 9.32 -3.55 1.68
C ARG A 39 8.90 -4.78 0.90
N TYR A 40 9.84 -5.66 0.58
CA TYR A 40 9.59 -6.90 -0.12
C TYR A 40 8.73 -7.85 0.74
N GLY A 41 9.08 -8.02 2.02
CA GLY A 41 8.29 -8.81 2.96
C GLY A 41 6.87 -8.26 3.15
N THR A 42 6.72 -6.94 3.27
CA THR A 42 5.40 -6.30 3.31
C THR A 42 4.62 -6.52 2.02
N ALA A 43 5.26 -6.33 0.86
CA ALA A 43 4.60 -6.48 -0.44
C ALA A 43 4.07 -7.90 -0.67
N LEU A 44 4.79 -8.93 -0.19
CA LEU A 44 4.33 -10.31 -0.26
C LEU A 44 3.00 -10.56 0.46
N GLY A 45 2.76 -9.91 1.60
CA GLY A 45 1.52 -10.08 2.38
C GLY A 45 0.46 -9.00 2.15
N ALA A 46 0.83 -7.87 1.57
CA ALA A 46 -0.07 -6.71 1.41
C ALA A 46 -1.29 -7.04 0.54
N THR A 47 -1.12 -7.83 -0.52
CA THR A 47 -2.23 -8.17 -1.42
C THR A 47 -3.31 -9.01 -0.74
N GLU A 48 -2.93 -9.90 0.18
CA GLU A 48 -3.88 -10.72 0.94
C GLU A 48 -4.66 -9.86 1.92
N LEU A 49 -3.98 -8.95 2.63
CA LEU A 49 -4.62 -7.99 3.55
C LEU A 49 -5.55 -7.01 2.80
N ASP A 50 -5.14 -6.54 1.63
CA ASP A 50 -5.95 -5.65 0.80
C ASP A 50 -7.20 -6.37 0.28
N ALA A 51 -7.08 -7.66 -0.10
CA ALA A 51 -8.23 -8.49 -0.49
C ALA A 51 -9.20 -8.71 0.68
N GLU A 52 -8.69 -8.99 1.88
CA GLU A 52 -9.53 -9.21 3.08
C GLU A 52 -10.08 -7.90 3.68
N SER A 53 -9.58 -6.75 3.24
CA SER A 53 -10.10 -5.45 3.65
C SER A 53 -11.62 -5.31 3.36
N PRO A 54 -12.35 -4.46 4.10
CA PRO A 54 -13.76 -4.17 3.79
C PRO A 54 -13.98 -3.72 2.34
N GLN A 55 -13.03 -2.98 1.77
CA GLN A 55 -13.07 -2.51 0.39
C GLN A 55 -12.81 -3.65 -0.59
N GLY A 56 -11.82 -4.51 -0.32
CA GLY A 56 -11.51 -5.70 -1.10
C GLY A 56 -12.70 -6.65 -1.21
N ARG A 57 -13.31 -6.99 -0.07
CA ARG A 57 -14.54 -7.80 -0.02
C ARG A 57 -15.69 -7.20 -0.84
N ARG A 58 -15.92 -5.89 -0.75
CA ARG A 58 -16.96 -5.22 -1.56
C ARG A 58 -16.71 -5.28 -3.06
N LEU A 59 -15.44 -5.19 -3.49
CA LEU A 59 -15.09 -5.31 -4.90
C LEU A 59 -15.31 -6.75 -5.39
N GLU A 60 -14.93 -7.73 -4.58
CA GLU A 60 -15.14 -9.14 -4.86
C GLU A 60 -16.64 -9.49 -4.95
N ASP A 61 -17.46 -8.99 -4.02
CA ASP A 61 -18.91 -9.16 -4.04
C ASP A 61 -19.55 -8.58 -5.33
N GLN A 62 -19.12 -7.38 -5.73
CA GLN A 62 -19.59 -6.76 -6.98
C GLN A 62 -19.18 -7.57 -8.21
N TYR A 63 -17.95 -8.09 -8.23
CA TYR A 63 -17.48 -8.96 -9.30
C TYR A 63 -18.29 -10.26 -9.35
N ALA A 64 -18.51 -10.91 -8.21
CA ALA A 64 -19.31 -12.12 -8.10
C ALA A 64 -20.76 -11.90 -8.56
N GLN A 65 -21.37 -10.77 -8.19
CA GLN A 65 -22.71 -10.40 -8.64
C GLN A 65 -22.77 -10.22 -10.16
N ARG A 66 -21.78 -9.54 -10.76
CA ARG A 66 -21.68 -9.39 -12.22
C ARG A 66 -21.54 -10.73 -12.92
N GLN A 67 -20.72 -11.64 -12.37
CA GLN A 67 -20.53 -12.98 -12.95
C GLN A 67 -21.80 -13.81 -12.89
N ARG A 68 -22.56 -13.76 -11.79
CA ARG A 68 -23.86 -14.42 -11.68
C ARG A 68 -24.85 -13.87 -12.69
N ALA A 69 -24.99 -12.55 -12.79
CA ALA A 69 -25.88 -11.91 -13.76
C ALA A 69 -25.50 -12.28 -15.21
N ALA A 70 -24.21 -12.33 -15.53
CA ALA A 70 -23.75 -12.77 -16.85
C ALA A 70 -24.09 -14.25 -17.11
N ALA A 71 -23.89 -15.13 -16.13
CA ALA A 71 -24.22 -16.55 -16.24
C ALA A 71 -25.73 -16.78 -16.43
N GLU A 72 -26.57 -16.08 -15.65
CA GLU A 72 -28.03 -16.11 -15.78
C GLU A 72 -28.48 -15.65 -17.18
N ARG A 73 -27.90 -14.56 -17.67
CA ARG A 73 -28.22 -14.06 -19.02
C ARG A 73 -27.82 -15.05 -20.11
N LEU A 74 -26.66 -15.69 -19.99
CA LEU A 74 -26.23 -16.74 -20.92
C LEU A 74 -27.14 -17.97 -20.87
N ALA A 75 -27.60 -18.36 -19.69
CA ALA A 75 -28.56 -19.45 -19.52
C ALA A 75 -29.89 -19.12 -20.23
N GLN A 76 -30.41 -17.92 -20.05
CA GLN A 76 -31.63 -17.46 -20.72
C GLN A 76 -31.50 -17.46 -22.25
N ILE A 77 -30.36 -17.02 -22.79
CA ILE A 77 -30.11 -17.05 -24.24
C ILE A 77 -30.11 -18.49 -24.77
N ARG A 78 -29.47 -19.41 -24.04
CA ARG A 78 -29.43 -20.83 -24.43
C ARG A 78 -30.83 -21.45 -24.41
N GLU A 79 -31.64 -21.13 -23.41
CA GLU A 79 -33.03 -21.58 -23.32
C GLU A 79 -33.89 -21.04 -24.46
N SER A 80 -33.76 -19.75 -24.82
CA SER A 80 -34.48 -19.19 -25.97
C SER A 80 -34.11 -19.88 -27.28
N MET A 81 -32.82 -20.23 -27.48
CA MET A 81 -32.37 -20.93 -28.68
C MET A 81 -32.90 -22.37 -28.79
N HIS A 82 -33.11 -23.05 -27.67
CA HIS A 82 -33.67 -24.41 -27.67
C HIS A 82 -35.21 -24.44 -27.76
N THR A 83 -35.89 -23.34 -27.44
CA THR A 83 -37.36 -23.26 -27.48
C THR A 83 -37.87 -22.91 -28.89
N ASP A 84 -37.02 -22.32 -29.73
CA ASP A 84 -37.32 -21.96 -31.12
C ASP A 84 -37.11 -23.14 -32.13
N GLU A 85 -36.69 -24.33 -31.65
CA GLU A 85 -36.65 -25.60 -32.42
C GLU A 85 -37.91 -26.45 -32.18
#